data_AF-A0A3D4FG34-F1
#
_entry.id   AF-A0A3D4FG34-F1
#
_cell.length_a   1.000
_cell.length_b   1.000
_cell.length_c   1.000
_cell.angle_alpha   90.00
_cell.angle_beta   90.00
_cell.angle_gamma   90.00
#
_symmetry.space_group_name_H-M   'P 1'
#
loop_
_entity.id
_entity.type
_entity.pdbx_description
1 polymer ?
#
loop_
_entity_poly.entity_id
_entity_poly.type
_entity_poly.pdbx_seq_one_letter_code
_entity_poly.pdbx_strand_id
1 'polypeptide(L)' 'AKKIKEILGKELIEIHHIGSTSVENLKAKPIIDIMPVVHDIEKVDQYNDKFKELGYEPMG' A
#
# COMPACT_ATOMS: atom_id res chain seq x y z
N ALA A 1 -0.94 4.96 7.02
CA ALA A 1 -0.08 3.97 6.33
C ALA A 1 1.24 3.62 7.07
N LYS A 2 1.35 3.75 8.41
CA LYS A 2 2.62 3.53 9.15
C LYS A 2 3.21 2.12 8.95
N LYS A 3 2.39 1.08 9.07
CA LYS A 3 2.82 -0.33 8.90
C LYS A 3 3.43 -0.63 7.52
N ILE A 4 2.90 -0.01 6.47
CA ILE A 4 3.39 -0.20 5.10
C ILE A 4 4.76 0.47 4.92
N LYS A 5 4.96 1.64 5.53
CA LYS A 5 6.28 2.29 5.59
C LYS A 5 7.32 1.42 6.28
N GLU A 6 6.94 0.75 7.37
CA GLU A 6 7.83 -0.15 8.11
C GLU A 6 8.21 -1.40 7.30
N ILE A 7 7.27 -1.97 6.52
CA ILE A 7 7.55 -3.14 5.67
C ILE A 7 8.49 -2.78 4.52
N LEU A 8 8.12 -1.79 3.72
CA LEU A 8 8.85 -1.43 2.49
C LEU A 8 10.17 -0.71 2.79
N GLY A 9 10.25 0.00 3.93
CA GLY A 9 11.49 0.59 4.42
C GLY A 9 12.15 1.51 3.39
N LYS A 10 13.39 1.18 3.01
CA LYS A 10 14.17 1.96 2.03
C LYS A 10 13.66 1.84 0.59
N GLU A 11 12.84 0.84 0.31
CA GLU A 11 12.27 0.65 -1.02
C GLU A 11 11.15 1.66 -1.29
N LEU A 12 10.55 2.24 -0.24
CA LEU A 12 9.45 3.18 -0.34
C LEU A 12 9.92 4.63 -0.58
N ILE A 13 9.36 5.26 -1.61
CA ILE A 13 9.53 6.68 -1.93
C ILE A 13 8.39 7.49 -1.29
N GLU A 14 7.14 7.14 -1.60
CA GLU A 14 5.96 7.89 -1.16
C GLU A 14 4.73 6.98 -1.05
N ILE A 15 3.67 7.42 -0.35
CA ILE A 15 2.37 6.75 -0.33
C ILE A 15 1.28 7.78 -0.60
N HIS A 16 0.42 7.51 -1.58
CA HIS A 16 -0.76 8.31 -1.87
C HIS A 16 -2.05 7.59 -1.42
N HIS A 17 -3.01 8.35 -0.89
CA HIS A 17 -4.39 7.90 -0.74
C HIS A 17 -5.12 8.16 -2.06
N ILE A 18 -5.57 7.10 -2.71
CA ILE A 18 -6.25 7.15 -4.01
C ILE A 18 -7.68 6.58 -3.89
N GLY A 19 -8.37 6.43 -5.02
CA GLY A 19 -9.72 5.88 -5.06
C GLY A 19 -10.79 6.86 -4.56
N SER A 20 -12.05 6.41 -4.51
CA SER A 20 -13.17 7.30 -4.17
C SER A 20 -13.13 7.78 -2.71
N THR A 21 -12.49 7.05 -1.80
CA THR A 21 -12.37 7.45 -0.40
C THR A 21 -11.38 8.59 -0.17
N SER A 22 -10.55 8.94 -1.14
CA SER A 22 -9.63 10.09 -1.05
C SER A 22 -10.25 11.41 -1.51
N VAL A 23 -11.45 11.36 -2.10
CA VAL A 23 -12.17 12.55 -2.57
C VAL A 23 -13.12 13.03 -1.49
N GLU A 24 -12.88 14.24 -0.99
CA GLU A 24 -13.76 14.86 0.00
C GLU A 24 -15.21 14.94 -0.50
N ASN A 25 -16.15 14.62 0.37
CA ASN A 25 -17.60 14.65 0.11
C ASN A 25 -18.11 13.67 -0.97
N LEU A 26 -17.28 12.74 -1.45
CA LEU A 26 -17.74 11.69 -2.36
C LEU A 26 -18.26 10.48 -1.57
N LYS A 27 -19.49 10.05 -1.86
CA LYS A 27 -20.03 8.81 -1.29
C LYS A 27 -19.31 7.62 -1.91
N ALA A 28 -18.53 6.90 -1.10
CA ALA A 28 -17.74 5.75 -1.52
C ALA A 28 -18.05 4.51 -0.66
N LYS A 29 -17.66 3.33 -1.16
CA LYS A 29 -17.55 2.13 -0.31
C LYS A 29 -16.48 2.41 0.75
N PRO A 30 -16.63 1.91 1.99
CA PRO A 30 -15.67 2.16 3.08
C PRO A 30 -14.40 1.29 2.93
N ILE A 31 -13.73 1.40 1.79
CA ILE A 31 -12.52 0.66 1.42
C ILE A 31 -11.47 1.71 1.05
N ILE A 32 -10.29 1.61 1.66
CA ILE A 32 -9.21 2.59 1.46
C ILE A 32 -8.26 2.04 0.39
N ASP A 33 -8.14 2.76 -0.72
CA ASP A 33 -7.18 2.46 -1.77
C ASP A 33 -5.89 3.28 -1.54
N ILE A 34 -4.75 2.62 -1.61
CA ILE A 34 -3.44 3.23 -1.38
C ILE A 34 -2.48 2.86 -2.50
N MET A 35 -1.59 3.79 -2.85
CA MET A 35 -0.57 3.59 -3.87
C MET A 35 0.80 3.93 -3.31
N PRO A 36 1.57 2.92 -2.86
CA PRO A 36 2.98 3.08 -2.55
C PRO A 36 3.78 3.27 -3.85
N VAL A 37 4.62 4.30 -3.89
CA VAL A 37 5.64 4.50 -4.93
C VAL A 37 6.94 3.92 -4.41
N VAL A 38 7.57 3.04 -5.17
CA VAL A 38 8.81 2.33 -4.79
C VAL A 38 9.94 2.58 -5.78
N HIS A 39 11.18 2.32 -5.38
CA HIS A 39 12.34 2.47 -6.27
C HIS A 39 12.37 1.41 -7.38
N ASP A 40 12.01 0.17 -7.06
CA ASP A 40 12.06 -0.99 -7.95
C ASP A 40 10.88 -1.92 -7.66
N ILE A 41 9.95 -1.99 -8.61
CA ILE A 41 8.73 -2.80 -8.47
C ILE A 41 9.03 -4.30 -8.41
N GLU A 42 10.11 -4.77 -9.05
CA GLU A 42 10.49 -6.19 -9.06
C GLU A 42 10.95 -6.68 -7.67
N LYS A 43 11.31 -5.75 -6.77
CA LYS A 43 11.70 -6.10 -5.39
C LYS A 43 10.51 -6.23 -4.44
N VAL A 44 9.31 -5.76 -4.81
CA VAL A 44 8.17 -5.71 -3.89
C VAL A 44 7.71 -7.10 -3.44
N ASP A 45 7.82 -8.10 -4.31
CA ASP A 45 7.45 -9.48 -3.97
C ASP A 45 8.27 -10.08 -2.83
N GLN A 46 9.48 -9.57 -2.58
CA GLN A 46 10.33 -10.00 -1.47
C GLN A 46 9.73 -9.66 -0.09
N TYR A 47 8.75 -8.76 -0.05
CA TYR A 47 8.07 -8.31 1.16
C TYR A 47 6.74 -9.03 1.39
N ASN A 48 6.33 -9.95 0.50
CA ASN A 48 5.02 -10.61 0.55
C ASN A 48 4.74 -11.31 1.88
N ASP A 49 5.73 -11.97 2.49
CA ASP A 49 5.51 -12.66 3.77
C ASP A 49 5.25 -11.68 4.92
N LYS A 50 5.90 -10.52 4.94
CA LYS A 50 5.61 -9.45 5.91
C LYS A 50 4.20 -8.85 5.70
N PHE A 51 3.76 -8.74 4.45
CA PHE A 51 2.40 -8.31 4.14
C PHE A 51 1.36 -9.34 4.60
N LYS A 52 1.63 -10.64 4.41
CA LYS A 52 0.78 -11.73 4.93
C LYS A 52 0.69 -11.71 6.45
N GLU A 53 1.79 -11.47 7.17
CA GLU A 53 1.78 -11.32 8.63
C GLU A 53 0.87 -10.17 9.12
N LEU A 54 0.67 -9.14 8.30
CA LEU A 54 -0.28 -8.06 8.56
C LEU A 54 -1.72 -8.36 8.11
N GLY A 55 -1.97 -9.52 7.49
CA GLY A 55 -3.27 -9.94 6.99
C GLY A 55 -3.58 -9.53 5.55
N TYR A 56 -2.58 -9.10 4.77
CA TYR A 56 -2.75 -8.85 3.34
C TYR A 56 -2.57 -10.13 2.52
N GLU A 57 -3.24 -10.18 1.37
CA GLU A 57 -3.10 -11.23 0.37
C GLU A 57 -2.35 -10.67 -0.85
N PRO A 58 -1.15 -11.20 -1.17
CA PRO A 58 -0.44 -10.84 -2.39
C PRO A 58 -1.16 -11.37 -3.64
N MET A 59 -1.37 -10.50 -4.61
CA MET A 59 -2.11 -10.82 -5.84
C MET A 59 -1.24 -10.82 -7.11
N GLY A 60 0.07 -10.55 -6.97
CA GLY A 60 1.05 -10.45 -8.05
C GLY A 60 1.62 -9.06 -8.24
#